data_AF-A0A1G3BVX2-F1
#
_entry.id   AF-A0A1G3BVX2-F1
#
_cell.length_a   1.000
_cell.length_b   1.000
_cell.length_c   1.000
_cell.angle_alpha   90.00
_cell.angle_beta   90.00
_cell.angle_gamma   90.00
#
_symmetry.space_group_name_H-M   'P 1'
#
loop_
_entity.id
_entity.type
_entity.pdbx_description
1 polymer ?
#
loop_
_entity_poly.entity_id
_entity_poly.type
_entity_poly.pdbx_seq_one_letter_code
_entity_poly.pdbx_strand_id
1 'polypeptide(L)' 'MKSKVVVTGDITQVDLSAGEISGLIDVQERLMNINNISFMYLTKADIIRHKLVQDIVDAYEL' A
#
# COMPACT_ATOMS: atom_id res chain seq x y z
N MET A 1 -1.62 -23.49 -17.67
CA MET A 1 -2.30 -22.58 -16.72
C MET A 1 -1.55 -21.26 -16.68
N LYS A 2 -2.22 -20.11 -16.78
CA LYS A 2 -1.61 -18.81 -16.48
C LYS A 2 -1.97 -18.46 -15.04
N SER A 3 -1.04 -18.66 -14.10
CA SER A 3 -1.19 -18.20 -12.72
C SER A 3 -0.99 -16.68 -12.67
N LYS A 4 -1.66 -16.03 -11.72
CA LYS A 4 -1.44 -14.63 -11.35
C LYS A 4 -1.24 -14.57 -9.85
N VAL A 5 -0.38 -13.67 -9.40
CA VAL A 5 -0.13 -13.40 -7.98
C VAL A 5 -0.38 -11.92 -7.74
N VAL A 6 -0.99 -11.61 -6.60
CA VAL A 6 -1.21 -10.24 -6.13
C VAL A 6 -0.63 -10.14 -4.74
N VAL A 7 0.19 -9.11 -4.51
CA VAL A 7 0.74 -8.75 -3.21
C VAL A 7 0.19 -7.37 -2.87
N THR A 8 -0.30 -7.21 -1.64
CA THR A 8 -0.89 -5.98 -1.13
C THR A 8 -0.18 -5.56 0.15
N GLY A 9 -0.02 -4.26 0.37
CA GLY A 9 0.59 -3.73 1.58
C GLY A 9 0.43 -2.22 1.68
N ASP A 10 0.70 -1.67 2.87
CA ASP A 10 0.69 -0.23 3.13
C ASP A 10 2.13 0.25 3.31
N ILE A 11 2.60 1.09 2.39
CA ILE A 11 3.98 1.62 2.39
C ILE A 11 4.25 2.53 3.59
N THR A 12 3.20 3.08 4.22
CA THR A 12 3.31 3.97 5.39
C THR A 12 3.48 3.20 6.70
N GLN A 13 3.18 1.90 6.70
CA GLN A 13 3.28 1.04 7.87
C GLN A 13 4.62 0.29 7.86
N VAL A 14 5.67 0.96 8.34
CA VAL A 14 7.00 0.35 8.52
C VAL A 14 7.22 0.05 10.00
N ASP A 15 7.06 -1.21 10.37
CA ASP A 15 7.32 -1.72 11.73
C ASP A 15 8.62 -2.55 11.74
N LEU A 16 9.72 -1.89 11.37
CA LEU A 16 11.06 -2.50 11.27
C LEU A 16 12.04 -1.80 12.21
N SER A 17 13.14 -2.46 12.52
CA SER A 17 14.20 -1.88 13.34
C SER A 17 14.83 -0.67 12.65
N ALA A 18 15.40 0.25 13.44
CA ALA A 18 16.05 1.43 12.90
C ALA A 18 17.16 1.05 11.90
N GLY A 19 17.09 1.59 10.69
CA GLY A 19 18.06 1.35 9.61
C GLY A 19 17.66 0.20 8.66
N GLU A 20 16.60 -0.54 8.94
CA GLU A 20 16.06 -1.53 8.01
C GLU A 20 15.23 -0.85 6.91
N ILE A 21 15.43 -1.29 5.66
CA ILE A 21 14.68 -0.81 4.50
C ILE A 21 13.38 -1.61 4.41
N SER A 22 12.25 -0.94 4.23
CA SER A 22 10.97 -1.60 3.97
C SER A 22 11.04 -2.44 2.71
N GLY A 23 10.64 -3.72 2.80
CA GLY A 23 10.57 -4.61 1.65
C GLY A 23 9.60 -4.10 0.56
N LEU A 24 8.54 -3.37 0.95
CA LEU A 24 7.60 -2.77 -0.01
C LEU A 24 8.21 -1.58 -0.77
N ILE A 25 9.20 -0.90 -0.20
CA ILE A 25 9.94 0.17 -0.87
C ILE A 25 11.02 -0.46 -1.77
N ASP A 26 11.82 -1.39 -1.21
CA ASP A 26 12.90 -2.08 -1.92
C ASP A 26 12.39 -2.83 -3.18
N VAL A 27 11.23 -3.50 -3.08
CA VAL A 27 10.65 -4.23 -4.22
C VAL A 27 10.23 -3.32 -5.37
N GLN A 28 9.82 -2.07 -5.10
CA GLN A 28 9.46 -1.11 -6.14
C GLN A 28 10.70 -0.76 -6.97
N GLU A 29 11.79 -0.39 -6.31
CA GLU A 29 13.05 -0.05 -6.98
C GLU A 29 13.62 -1.24 -7.76
N ARG A 30 13.57 -2.45 -7.19
CA ARG A 30 14.13 -3.65 -7.84
C ARG A 30 13.30 -4.16 -9.00
N LEU A 31 11.98 -4.12 -8.91
CA LEU A 31 11.10 -4.78 -9.88
C LEU A 31 10.42 -3.82 -10.85
N MET A 32 10.58 -2.49 -10.72
CA MET A 32 9.92 -1.49 -11.60
C MET A 32 10.16 -1.70 -13.10
N ASN A 33 11.28 -2.28 -13.49
CA ASN A 33 11.66 -2.49 -14.90
C ASN A 33 11.41 -3.93 -15.40
N ILE A 34 10.80 -4.80 -14.59
CA ILE A 34 10.51 -6.18 -15.00
C ILE A 34 9.21 -6.22 -15.78
N ASN A 35 9.30 -6.69 -17.03
CA ASN A 35 8.14 -6.92 -17.87
C ASN A 35 7.13 -7.87 -17.20
N ASN A 36 5.85 -7.53 -17.27
CA ASN A 36 4.72 -8.26 -16.65
C ASN A 36 4.56 -8.10 -15.13
N ILE A 37 5.29 -7.18 -14.50
CA ILE A 37 5.00 -6.70 -13.14
C ILE A 37 4.37 -5.30 -13.25
N SER A 38 3.39 -5.02 -12.41
CA SER A 38 2.76 -3.70 -12.36
C SER A 38 2.52 -3.31 -10.91
N PHE A 39 2.78 -2.04 -10.60
CA PHE A 39 2.54 -1.45 -9.30
C PHE A 39 1.25 -0.63 -9.35
N MET A 40 0.32 -0.94 -8.46
CA MET A 40 -0.95 -0.24 -8.33
C MET A 40 -0.97 0.48 -6.98
N TYR A 41 -1.15 1.80 -7.02
CA TYR A 41 -1.22 2.63 -5.82
C TYR A 41 -2.66 3.07 -5.60
N LEU A 42 -3.20 2.76 -4.43
CA LEU A 42 -4.51 3.24 -4.01
C LEU A 42 -4.34 4.50 -3.17
N THR A 43 -5.30 5.42 -3.32
CA THR A 43 -5.33 6.71 -2.64
C THR A 43 -6.51 6.80 -1.69
N LYS A 44 -6.63 7.90 -0.94
CA LYS A 44 -7.83 8.17 -0.12
C LYS A 44 -9.13 8.12 -0.94
N ALA A 45 -9.08 8.44 -2.25
CA ALA A 45 -10.25 8.42 -3.12
C ALA A 45 -10.75 7.00 -3.43
N ASP A 46 -9.88 6.00 -3.30
CA ASP A 46 -10.21 4.59 -3.55
C ASP A 46 -10.79 3.89 -2.30
N ILE A 47 -10.84 4.60 -1.17
CA ILE A 47 -11.30 4.05 0.10
C ILE A 47 -12.80 4.30 0.25
N ILE A 48 -13.59 3.22 0.15
CA ILE A 48 -15.02 3.25 0.45
C ILE A 48 -15.20 2.82 1.92
N ARG A 49 -15.60 3.78 2.77
CA ARG A 49 -15.96 3.52 4.17
C ARG A 49 -17.45 3.68 4.37
N HIS A 50 -17.97 2.97 5.36
CA HIS A 50 -19.30 3.24 5.88
C HIS A 50 -19.34 4.69 6.44
N LYS A 51 -20.44 5.40 6.21
CA LYS A 51 -20.59 6.82 6.60
C LYS A 51 -20.18 7.08 8.05
N LEU A 52 -20.65 6.25 8.98
CA LEU A 52 -20.32 6.38 10.41
C LEU A 52 -18.80 6.32 10.68
N VAL A 53 -18.06 5.46 9.98
CA VAL A 53 -16.61 5.33 10.19
C VAL A 53 -15.90 6.59 9.70
N GLN A 54 -16.35 7.14 8.57
CA GLN A 54 -15.82 8.42 8.07
C GLN A 54 -16.08 9.55 9.06
N ASP A 55 -17.33 9.68 9.54
CA ASP A 55 -17.71 10.70 10.54
C ASP A 55 -16.88 10.57 11.84
N ILE A 56 -16.54 9.34 12.26
CA ILE A 56 -15.64 9.09 13.41
C ILE A 56 -14.22 9.56 13.12
N VAL A 57 -13.65 9.21 11.96
CA VAL A 57 -12.26 9.59 11.61
C VAL A 57 -12.12 11.10 11.48
N ASP A 58 -13.07 11.75 10.82
CA ASP A 58 -13.08 13.21 10.61
C ASP A 58 -13.18 13.98 11.94
N ALA A 59 -13.72 13.37 13.00
CA ALA A 59 -13.74 13.98 14.33
C ALA A 59 -12.37 14.01 15.04
N TYR A 60 -11.40 13.20 14.58
CA TYR A 60 -10.05 13.12 15.13
C TYR A 60 -8.96 13.71 14.21
N GLU A 61 -9.20 13.83 12.90
CA GLU A 61 -8.32 14.54 11.96
C GLU A 61 -8.66 16.05 11.99
N LEU A 62 -7.76 16.88 12.59
CA LEU A 62 -7.84 18.36 12.65
C LEU A 62 -7.53 19.03 11.30
#